data_AF-T0LKS2-F1
#
_entry.id   AF-T0LKS2-F1
#
_cell.length_a   1.000
_cell.length_b   1.000
_cell.length_c   1.000
_cell.angle_alpha   90.00
_cell.angle_beta   90.00
_cell.angle_gamma   90.00
#
_symmetry.space_group_name_H-M   'P 1'
#
loop_
_entity.id
_entity.type
_entity.pdbx_description
1 polymer ?
#
loop_
_entity_poly.entity_id
_entity_poly.type
_entity_poly.pdbx_seq_one_letter_code
_entity_poly.pdbx_strand_id
1 'polypeptide(L)'
;MMPESGDEFWNTMIAELLIRGKMNVPKISNGHQIPGPETTGIFRKSIGELKGQIADWRATVGGSDRGIHVVEFDDHYEMHVDQFDPRKNPIKHLLIDSPKYGFAIGAVTLGVGTVLALLRRKR
;
A
#
# COMPACT_ATOMS: atom_id res chain seq x y z
N MET A 1 -2.15 15.83 23.58
CA MET A 1 -3.52 15.33 23.79
C MET A 1 -3.70 14.19 22.80
N MET A 2 -4.00 12.97 23.26
CA MET A 2 -4.33 11.88 22.33
C MET A 2 -5.75 12.12 21.82
N PRO A 3 -6.03 11.89 20.53
CA PRO A 3 -7.37 12.04 19.95
C PRO A 3 -8.40 11.15 20.67
N GLU A 4 -9.63 11.64 20.78
CA GLU A 4 -10.69 11.03 21.61
C GLU A 4 -11.32 9.80 20.94
N SER A 5 -11.08 9.61 19.63
CA SER A 5 -11.56 8.47 18.84
C SER A 5 -10.52 7.96 17.83
N GLY A 6 -10.71 6.73 17.36
CA GLY A 6 -9.89 6.16 16.28
C GLY A 6 -9.93 6.98 15.00
N ASP A 7 -11.09 7.57 14.68
CA ASP A 7 -11.29 8.40 13.50
C ASP A 7 -10.43 9.65 13.54
N GLU A 8 -10.43 10.36 14.67
CA GLU A 8 -9.60 11.56 14.86
C GLU A 8 -8.10 11.25 14.77
N PHE A 9 -7.68 10.11 15.31
CA PHE A 9 -6.29 9.65 15.20
C PHE A 9 -5.90 9.47 13.73
N TRP A 10 -6.64 8.63 13.00
CA TRP A 10 -6.28 8.30 11.63
C TRP A 10 -6.46 9.47 10.68
N ASN A 11 -7.45 10.35 10.89
CA ASN A 11 -7.57 11.59 10.12
C ASN A 11 -6.33 12.49 10.30
N THR A 12 -5.83 12.59 11.54
CA THR A 12 -4.59 13.33 11.84
C THR A 12 -3.38 12.68 11.17
N MET A 13 -3.25 11.36 11.26
CA MET A 13 -2.14 10.64 10.61
C MET A 13 -2.20 10.74 9.09
N ILE A 14 -3.39 10.71 8.49
CA ILE A 14 -3.59 10.90 7.05
C ILE A 14 -3.16 12.31 6.64
N ALA A 15 -3.58 13.34 7.38
CA ALA A 15 -3.18 14.72 7.10
C ALA A 15 -1.66 14.90 7.15
N GLU A 16 -1.02 14.36 8.19
CA GLU A 16 0.43 14.41 8.35
C GLU A 16 1.15 13.62 7.24
N LEU A 17 0.62 12.44 6.89
CA LEU A 17 1.16 11.61 5.82
C LEU A 17 1.07 12.29 4.46
N LEU A 18 -0.02 13.02 4.17
CA LEU A 18 -0.17 13.74 2.90
C LEU A 18 0.88 14.83 2.71
N ILE A 19 1.38 15.40 3.80
CA ILE A 19 2.47 16.39 3.82
C ILE A 19 3.84 15.69 3.70
N ARG A 20 4.07 14.63 4.48
CA ARG A 20 5.38 13.96 4.58
C ARG A 20 5.66 12.94 3.47
N GLY A 21 4.63 12.39 2.86
CA GLY A 21 4.68 11.31 1.87
C GLY A 21 4.90 9.91 2.45
N LYS A 22 5.63 9.78 3.57
CA LYS A 22 5.84 8.52 4.30
C LYS A 22 6.05 8.75 5.80
N MET A 23 5.66 7.79 6.63
CA MET A 23 5.91 7.83 8.08
C MET A 23 5.75 6.46 8.72
N ASN A 24 6.36 6.27 9.90
CA ASN A 24 6.17 5.09 10.74
C ASN A 24 5.49 5.51 12.04
N VAL A 25 4.52 4.73 12.50
CA VAL A 25 3.72 4.99 13.70
C VAL A 25 3.83 3.79 14.63
N PRO A 26 4.40 3.91 15.85
CA PRO A 26 4.44 2.80 16.78
C PRO A 26 3.03 2.43 17.26
N LYS A 27 2.76 1.14 17.49
CA LYS A 27 1.46 0.67 18.01
C LYS A 27 1.21 1.07 19.45
N ILE A 28 2.25 1.51 20.18
CA ILE A 28 2.15 2.07 21.53
C ILE A 28 2.84 3.43 21.52
N SER A 29 2.13 4.47 21.95
CA SER A 29 2.67 5.82 22.08
C SER A 29 2.25 6.42 23.42
N ASN A 30 3.22 6.92 24.18
CA ASN A 30 3.01 7.46 25.54
C ASN A 30 2.22 6.52 26.46
N GLY A 31 2.45 5.20 26.34
CA GLY A 31 1.75 4.18 27.14
C GLY A 31 0.34 3.83 26.67
N HIS A 32 -0.15 4.43 25.59
CA HIS A 32 -1.46 4.14 25.01
C HIS A 32 -1.34 3.33 23.73
N GLN A 33 -2.25 2.38 23.55
CA GLN A 33 -2.37 1.62 22.31
C GLN A 33 -2.96 2.50 21.21
N ILE A 34 -2.36 2.46 20.03
CA ILE A 34 -2.85 3.13 18.85
C ILE A 34 -4.01 2.32 18.24
N PRO A 35 -5.15 2.95 17.93
CA PRO A 35 -6.29 2.27 17.31
C PRO A 35 -5.89 1.71 15.93
N GLY A 36 -6.42 0.52 15.60
CA GLY A 36 -6.18 -0.12 14.30
C GLY A 36 -6.85 0.65 13.14
N PRO A 37 -6.34 0.56 11.90
CA PRO A 37 -6.94 1.21 10.73
C PRO A 37 -8.40 0.81 10.47
N GLU A 38 -8.76 -0.42 10.83
CA GLU A 38 -10.10 -1.00 10.69
C GLU A 38 -11.18 -0.28 11.48
N THR A 39 -10.82 0.52 12.48
CA THR A 39 -11.81 1.20 13.33
C THR A 39 -12.52 2.35 12.62
N THR A 40 -12.01 2.80 11.46
CA THR A 40 -12.41 4.09 10.87
C THR A 40 -13.31 4.02 9.65
N GLY A 41 -13.50 2.82 9.08
CA GLY A 41 -14.21 2.64 7.81
C GLY A 41 -13.57 3.29 6.57
N ILE A 42 -12.57 4.17 6.74
CA ILE A 42 -11.80 4.82 5.67
C ILE A 42 -10.89 3.80 4.99
N PHE A 43 -10.25 2.96 5.79
CA PHE A 43 -9.35 1.93 5.31
C PHE A 43 -10.09 0.65 4.95
N ARG A 44 -9.61 0.00 3.90
CA ARG A 44 -10.04 -1.34 3.51
C ARG A 44 -8.81 -2.24 3.44
N LYS A 45 -8.97 -3.47 3.92
CA LYS A 45 -7.93 -4.50 3.81
C LYS A 45 -7.55 -4.73 2.35
N SER A 46 -6.26 -4.96 2.12
CA SER A 46 -5.66 -5.20 0.81
C SER A 46 -4.54 -6.23 0.94
N ILE A 47 -3.92 -6.59 -0.19
CA ILE A 47 -2.78 -7.50 -0.23
C ILE A 47 -1.64 -6.73 -0.90
N GLY A 48 -0.61 -6.42 -0.13
CA GLY A 48 0.62 -5.77 -0.59
C GLY A 48 1.74 -6.78 -0.86
N GLU A 49 2.95 -6.25 -1.03
CA GLU A 49 4.18 -7.04 -1.06
C GLU A 49 4.43 -7.72 0.28
N LEU A 50 4.63 -9.04 0.29
CA LEU A 50 4.92 -9.77 1.52
C LEU A 50 6.30 -9.38 2.08
N LYS A 51 6.29 -8.75 3.25
CA LYS A 51 7.45 -8.24 4.02
C LYS A 51 7.47 -8.74 5.46
N GLY A 52 6.53 -9.62 5.83
CA GLY A 52 6.31 -10.04 7.22
C GLY A 52 5.27 -9.17 7.95
N GLN A 53 4.48 -8.40 7.21
CA GLN A 53 3.34 -7.67 7.76
C GLN A 53 2.18 -8.61 8.12
N ILE A 54 1.37 -8.19 9.09
CA ILE A 54 0.12 -8.83 9.50
C ILE A 54 -0.99 -8.52 8.49
N ALA A 55 -1.02 -7.27 8.02
CA ALA A 55 -2.05 -6.78 7.10
C ALA A 55 -1.57 -5.57 6.30
N ASP A 56 -2.20 -5.38 5.15
CA ASP A 56 -2.10 -4.14 4.37
C ASP A 56 -3.47 -3.47 4.34
N TRP A 57 -3.50 -2.17 4.56
CA TRP A 57 -4.70 -1.35 4.60
C TRP A 57 -4.58 -0.21 3.61
N ARG A 58 -5.64 0.05 2.83
CA ARG A 58 -5.63 1.09 1.81
C ARG A 58 -6.84 2.00 1.88
N ALA A 59 -6.59 3.29 1.67
CA ALA A 59 -7.60 4.32 1.52
C ALA A 59 -7.38 5.12 0.24
N THR A 60 -8.46 5.62 -0.34
CA THR A 60 -8.44 6.40 -1.56
C THR A 60 -8.46 7.88 -1.21
N VAL A 61 -7.57 8.70 -1.79
CA VAL A 61 -7.63 10.15 -1.63
C VAL A 61 -8.66 10.71 -2.62
N GLY A 62 -9.74 11.30 -2.10
CA GLY A 62 -10.80 11.90 -2.91
C GLY A 62 -10.28 13.03 -3.81
N GLY A 63 -10.82 13.15 -5.03
CA GLY A 63 -10.44 14.21 -5.97
C GLY A 63 -9.03 14.11 -6.58
N SER A 64 -8.29 13.02 -6.33
CA SER A 64 -6.97 12.79 -6.93
C SER A 64 -6.80 11.34 -7.37
N ASP A 65 -5.71 11.01 -8.07
CA ASP A 65 -5.33 9.62 -8.37
C ASP A 65 -4.59 8.93 -7.22
N ARG A 66 -4.29 9.64 -6.12
CA ARG A 66 -3.43 9.13 -5.03
C ARG A 66 -4.16 8.14 -4.13
N GLY A 67 -3.38 7.22 -3.56
CA GLY A 67 -3.83 6.27 -2.55
C GLY A 67 -2.98 6.38 -1.29
N ILE A 68 -3.54 5.99 -0.15
CA ILE A 68 -2.79 5.83 1.10
C ILE A 68 -2.67 4.34 1.36
N HIS A 69 -1.47 3.92 1.73
CA HIS A 69 -1.15 2.55 2.07
C HIS A 69 -0.54 2.49 3.47
N VAL A 70 -1.14 1.66 4.32
CA VAL A 70 -0.71 1.40 5.69
C VAL A 70 -0.39 -0.08 5.79
N VAL A 71 0.86 -0.38 6.11
CA VAL A 71 1.38 -1.73 6.31
C VAL A 71 1.47 -1.96 7.81
N GLU A 72 0.82 -3.00 8.29
CA GLU A 72 0.73 -3.30 9.72
C GLU A 72 1.72 -4.38 10.13
N PHE A 73 2.64 -4.05 11.03
CA PHE A 73 3.55 -4.99 11.69
C PHE A 73 3.14 -5.22 13.14
N ASP A 74 3.83 -6.12 13.85
CA ASP A 74 3.54 -6.44 15.26
C ASP A 74 3.69 -5.23 16.19
N ASP A 75 4.67 -4.36 15.94
CA ASP A 75 5.08 -3.26 16.82
C ASP A 75 4.78 -1.86 16.24
N HIS A 76 4.52 -1.74 14.93
CA HIS A 76 4.30 -0.46 14.28
C HIS A 76 3.44 -0.56 13.01
N TYR A 77 3.07 0.60 12.48
CA TYR A 77 2.52 0.79 11.15
C TYR A 77 3.53 1.55 10.29
N GLU A 78 3.79 1.06 9.08
CA GLU A 78 4.46 1.85 8.03
C GLU A 78 3.41 2.45 7.11
N MET A 79 3.52 3.73 6.80
CA MET A 79 2.53 4.46 6.01
C MET A 79 3.21 5.19 4.86
N HIS A 80 2.61 5.14 3.67
CA HIS A 80 3.05 5.94 2.52
C HIS A 80 1.86 6.37 1.65
N VAL A 81 2.08 7.43 0.87
CA VAL A 81 1.16 7.85 -0.18
C VAL A 81 1.62 7.30 -1.51
N ASP A 82 0.79 6.47 -2.12
CA ASP A 82 0.95 6.05 -3.51
C ASP A 82 0.64 7.22 -4.44
N GLN A 83 1.44 7.37 -5.49
CA GLN A 83 1.14 8.33 -6.54
C GLN A 83 -0.13 7.92 -7.30
N PHE A 84 -0.33 6.61 -7.49
CA PHE A 84 -1.50 6.04 -8.14
C PHE A 84 -2.15 4.99 -7.24
N ASP A 85 -3.39 5.23 -6.82
CA ASP A 85 -4.23 4.25 -6.15
C ASP A 85 -4.45 3.06 -7.10
N PRO A 86 -4.11 1.82 -6.71
CA PRO A 86 -4.30 0.64 -7.55
C PRO A 86 -5.76 0.39 -7.94
N ARG A 87 -6.73 0.94 -7.20
CA ARG A 87 -8.15 0.85 -7.55
C ARG A 87 -8.57 1.79 -8.67
N LYS A 88 -7.82 2.89 -8.86
CA LYS A 88 -8.08 3.88 -9.90
C LYS A 88 -7.22 3.65 -11.13
N ASN A 89 -5.91 3.45 -10.93
CA ASN A 89 -4.92 3.34 -11.99
C ASN A 89 -3.95 2.16 -11.74
N PRO A 90 -4.42 0.89 -11.83
CA PRO A 90 -3.62 -0.29 -11.46
C PRO A 90 -2.33 -0.43 -12.27
N ILE A 91 -2.35 -0.08 -13.56
CA ILE A 91 -1.17 -0.16 -14.43
C ILE A 91 -0.12 0.85 -14.02
N LYS A 92 -0.51 2.11 -13.77
CA LYS A 92 0.44 3.15 -13.33
C LYS A 92 0.98 2.84 -11.94
N HIS A 93 0.14 2.34 -11.03
CA HIS A 93 0.58 1.88 -9.71
C HIS A 93 1.68 0.81 -9.83
N LEU A 94 1.47 -0.21 -10.67
CA LEU A 94 2.45 -1.27 -10.88
C LEU A 94 3.78 -0.75 -11.41
N LEU A 95 3.75 0.18 -12.37
CA LEU A 95 4.95 0.69 -13.03
C LEU A 95 5.73 1.72 -12.19
N ILE A 96 5.01 2.54 -11.41
CA ILE A 96 5.57 3.71 -10.74
C ILE A 96 5.75 3.47 -9.24
N ASP A 97 4.71 2.99 -8.55
CA ASP A 97 4.72 2.78 -7.10
C ASP A 97 5.29 1.39 -6.73
N SER A 98 5.15 0.40 -7.61
CA SER A 98 5.60 -1.00 -7.40
C SER A 98 6.55 -1.54 -8.48
N PRO A 99 7.61 -0.81 -8.91
CA PRO A 99 8.37 -1.11 -10.12
C PRO A 99 9.00 -2.52 -10.12
N LYS A 100 9.41 -3.04 -8.95
CA LYS A 100 9.93 -4.41 -8.81
C LYS A 100 8.98 -5.47 -9.39
N TYR A 101 7.69 -5.34 -9.16
CA TYR A 101 6.67 -6.26 -9.66
C TYR A 101 6.37 -6.06 -11.14
N GLY A 102 6.40 -4.82 -11.61
CA GLY A 102 6.29 -4.52 -13.05
C GLY A 102 7.36 -5.24 -13.86
N PHE A 103 8.62 -5.19 -13.40
CA PHE A 103 9.72 -5.93 -14.04
C PHE A 103 9.56 -7.44 -13.97
N ALA A 104 9.15 -7.99 -12.81
CA ALA A 104 8.96 -9.43 -12.65
C ALA A 104 7.91 -9.99 -13.64
N ILE A 105 6.75 -9.32 -13.77
CA ILE A 105 5.70 -9.73 -14.70
C ILE A 105 6.17 -9.60 -16.16
N GLY A 106 6.87 -8.51 -16.49
CA GLY A 106 7.43 -8.31 -17.83
C GLY A 106 8.42 -9.43 -18.22
N ALA A 107 9.33 -9.78 -17.32
CA ALA A 107 10.33 -10.82 -17.55
C ALA A 107 9.70 -12.21 -17.77
N VAL A 108 8.71 -12.58 -16.95
CA VAL A 108 7.97 -13.85 -17.11
C VAL A 108 7.25 -13.89 -18.45
N THR A 109 6.57 -12.80 -18.83
CA THR A 109 5.81 -12.73 -20.09
C THR A 109 6.73 -12.89 -21.30
N LEU A 110 7.88 -12.22 -21.31
CA LEU A 110 8.89 -12.36 -22.37
C LEU A 110 9.48 -13.77 -22.43
N GLY A 111 9.78 -14.37 -21.27
CA GLY A 111 10.30 -15.73 -21.18
C GLY A 111 9.34 -16.76 -21.78
N VAL A 112 8.07 -16.73 -21.37
CA VAL A 112 7.03 -17.64 -21.90
C VAL A 112 6.83 -17.42 -23.40
N GLY A 113 6.73 -16.16 -23.85
CA GLY A 113 6.60 -15.84 -25.27
C GLY A 113 7.75 -16.38 -26.12
N THR A 114 8.98 -16.26 -25.63
CA THR A 114 10.18 -16.77 -26.30
C THR A 114 10.17 -18.30 -26.39
N VAL A 115 9.82 -18.99 -25.30
CA VAL A 115 9.69 -20.46 -25.30
C VAL A 115 8.63 -20.92 -26.30
N LEU A 116 7.45 -20.31 -26.31
CA LEU A 116 6.37 -20.65 -27.24
C LEU A 116 6.77 -20.39 -28.70
N ALA A 117 7.47 -19.29 -28.99
CA ALA A 117 7.98 -18.99 -30.33
C ALA A 117 9.00 -20.03 -30.80
N LEU A 118 9.92 -20.46 -29.93
CA LEU A 118 10.89 -21.51 -30.23
C LEU A 118 10.21 -22.87 -30.48
N LEU A 119 9.18 -23.22 -29.70
CA LEU A 119 8.41 -24.45 -29.90
C LEU A 119 7.62 -24.43 -31.22
N ARG A 120 7.07 -23.28 -31.62
CA ARG A 120 6.40 -23.10 -32.93
C ARG A 120 7.36 -23.25 -34.10
N ARG A 121 8.60 -22.79 -33.98
CA ARG A 121 9.61 -22.88 -35.05
C ARG A 121 10.13 -24.32 -35.28
N LYS A 122 9.97 -25.21 -34.29
CA LYS A 122 10.39 -26.62 -34.39
C LYS A 122 9.32 -27.56 -34.97
N ARG A 123 8.10 -27.09 -35.21
CA ARG A 123 7.05 -27.81 -35.93
C ARG A 123 7.01 -27.36 -37.38
#